data_AF-A0A2S6HE46-F1
#
_entry.id   AF-A0A2S6HE46-F1
#
_cell.length_a   1.000
_cell.length_b   1.000
_cell.length_c   1.000
_cell.angle_alpha   90.00
_cell.angle_beta   90.00
_cell.angle_gamma   90.00
#
_symmetry.space_group_name_H-M   'P 1'
#
loop_
_entity.id
_entity.type
_entity.pdbx_description
1 polymer ?
#
loop_
_entity_poly.entity_id
_entity_poly.type
_entity_poly.pdbx_seq_one_letter_code
_entity_poly.pdbx_strand_id
1 'polypeptide(L)'
;MQDNGWRAKAVKKYKATTNSNHSLPVAPNLLAQNFEADILDPKWVSNITTIWTEEGWLYLAVVLELFSRRVMDWVMAERMTVIRVCDALNMALWWPILLGSLSKAL
;
A
#
# COMPACT_ATOMS: atom_id res chain seq x y z
N MET A 1 -18.40 -22.94 32.34
CA MET A 1 -17.76 -21.91 31.47
C MET A 1 -17.68 -20.55 32.17
N GLN A 2 -18.74 -20.10 32.88
CA GLN A 2 -18.68 -18.95 33.80
C GLN A 2 -17.99 -19.25 35.14
N ASP A 3 -18.03 -20.51 35.60
CA ASP A 3 -17.46 -20.93 36.90
C ASP A 3 -15.93 -20.82 36.98
N ASN A 4 -15.25 -20.70 35.83
CA ASN A 4 -13.80 -20.50 35.74
C ASN A 4 -13.40 -19.02 35.62
N GLY A 5 -14.34 -18.08 35.79
CA GLY A 5 -14.09 -16.64 35.67
C GLY A 5 -13.81 -16.15 34.24
N TRP A 6 -13.94 -17.02 33.23
CA TRP A 6 -13.71 -16.65 31.84
C TRP A 6 -14.85 -15.80 31.31
N ARG A 7 -14.53 -14.60 30.83
CA ARG A 7 -15.45 -13.71 30.15
C ARG A 7 -15.11 -13.66 28.67
N ALA A 8 -16.14 -13.61 27.82
CA ALA A 8 -15.93 -13.38 26.40
C ALA A 8 -15.22 -12.04 26.21
N LYS A 9 -14.05 -12.06 25.56
CA LYS A 9 -13.40 -10.82 25.11
C LYS A 9 -14.19 -10.32 23.91
N ALA A 10 -14.91 -9.22 24.07
CA ALA A 10 -15.68 -8.63 22.99
C ALA A 10 -14.76 -8.39 21.78
N VAL A 11 -15.11 -8.97 20.64
CA VAL A 11 -14.37 -8.76 19.40
C VAL A 11 -14.50 -7.29 19.02
N LYS A 12 -13.38 -6.65 18.67
CA LYS A 12 -13.36 -5.24 18.25
C LYS A 12 -14.35 -5.07 17.10
N LYS A 13 -15.24 -4.07 17.19
CA LYS A 13 -16.20 -3.78 16.11
C LYS A 13 -15.43 -3.63 14.79
N TYR A 14 -15.89 -4.33 13.76
CA TYR A 14 -15.38 -4.15 12.40
C TYR A 14 -15.54 -2.68 12.00
N LYS A 15 -14.44 -2.08 11.51
CA LYS A 15 -14.45 -0.73 10.97
C LYS A 15 -14.15 -0.84 9.48
N ALA A 16 -15.15 -0.56 8.65
CA ALA A 16 -14.94 -0.44 7.21
C ALA A 16 -13.98 0.73 6.94
N THR A 17 -12.83 0.43 6.37
CA THR A 17 -11.80 1.42 6.00
C THR A 17 -11.93 1.88 4.55
N THR A 18 -12.75 1.20 3.75
CA THR A 18 -12.95 1.46 2.33
C THR A 18 -14.41 1.80 2.06
N ASN A 19 -14.66 2.92 1.38
CA ASN A 19 -15.98 3.26 0.87
C ASN A 19 -16.11 2.77 -0.58
N SER A 20 -16.72 1.60 -0.77
CA SER A 20 -17.02 1.05 -2.11
C SER A 20 -18.33 1.58 -2.71
N ASN A 21 -19.11 2.37 -1.96
CA ASN A 21 -20.36 2.97 -2.44
C ASN A 21 -20.07 4.37 -3.02
N HIS A 22 -19.54 4.40 -4.25
CA HIS A 22 -19.22 5.63 -4.98
C HIS A 22 -19.60 5.52 -6.46
N SER A 23 -19.78 6.65 -7.12
CA SER A 23 -20.04 6.72 -8.57
C SER A 23 -18.78 6.80 -9.44
N LEU A 24 -17.59 6.64 -8.86
CA LEU A 24 -16.32 6.65 -9.59
C LEU A 24 -16.16 5.39 -10.46
N PRO A 25 -15.41 5.47 -11.59
CA PRO A 25 -15.10 4.31 -12.41
C PRO A 25 -14.39 3.20 -11.62
N VAL A 26 -14.73 1.95 -11.89
CA VAL A 26 -14.06 0.78 -11.32
C VAL A 26 -12.98 0.32 -12.29
N ALA A 27 -11.73 0.31 -11.83
CA ALA A 27 -10.62 -0.18 -12.63
C ALA A 27 -10.72 -1.71 -12.84
N PRO A 28 -10.37 -2.24 -14.03
CA PRO A 28 -10.36 -3.68 -14.27
C PRO A 28 -9.30 -4.36 -13.40
N ASN A 29 -9.61 -5.54 -12.85
CA ASN A 29 -8.64 -6.37 -12.13
C ASN A 29 -7.74 -7.12 -13.14
N LEU A 30 -6.73 -6.42 -13.65
CA LEU A 30 -5.76 -6.98 -14.61
C LEU A 30 -4.84 -8.03 -13.98
N LEU A 31 -4.61 -7.95 -12.67
CA LEU A 31 -3.68 -8.84 -11.98
C LEU A 31 -4.27 -10.24 -11.80
N ALA A 32 -5.58 -10.34 -11.56
CA ALA A 32 -6.28 -11.59 -11.29
C ALA A 32 -5.59 -12.47 -10.22
N GLN A 33 -5.02 -11.83 -9.19
CA GLN A 33 -4.22 -12.46 -8.13
C GLN A 33 -2.94 -13.17 -8.59
N ASN A 34 -2.50 -12.97 -9.83
CA ASN A 34 -1.19 -13.42 -10.30
C ASN A 34 -0.09 -12.45 -9.88
N PHE A 35 0.56 -12.74 -8.75
CA PHE A 35 1.68 -11.97 -8.19
C PHE A 35 3.06 -12.42 -8.70
N GLU A 36 3.13 -13.36 -9.64
CA GLU A 36 4.38 -13.76 -10.27
C GLU A 36 4.82 -12.70 -11.30
N ALA A 37 6.12 -12.46 -11.38
CA ALA A 37 6.73 -11.56 -12.34
C ALA A 37 8.05 -12.18 -12.79
N ASP A 38 8.24 -12.28 -14.11
CA ASP A 38 9.42 -12.92 -14.72
C ASP A 38 10.46 -11.89 -15.21
N ILE A 39 10.07 -10.62 -15.28
CA ILE A 39 10.90 -9.49 -15.71
C ILE A 39 10.72 -8.32 -14.73
N LEU A 40 11.65 -7.37 -14.77
CA LEU A 40 11.57 -6.13 -14.00
C LEU A 40 10.45 -5.21 -14.50
N ASP A 41 9.74 -4.57 -13.57
CA ASP A 41 8.75 -3.52 -13.81
C ASP A 41 7.37 -3.91 -14.41
N PRO A 42 6.94 -5.19 -14.55
CA PRO A 42 5.67 -5.52 -15.21
C PRO A 42 4.47 -5.35 -14.28
N LYS A 43 4.68 -5.45 -12.96
CA LYS A 43 3.63 -5.46 -11.95
C LYS A 43 4.15 -4.85 -10.65
N TRP A 44 3.41 -3.89 -10.11
CA TRP A 44 3.69 -3.29 -8.80
C TRP A 44 2.57 -3.63 -7.82
N VAL A 45 2.92 -3.69 -6.54
CA VAL A 45 1.96 -3.85 -5.45
C VAL A 45 2.16 -2.76 -4.42
N SER A 46 1.08 -2.33 -3.80
CA SER A 46 1.13 -1.35 -2.71
C SER A 46 0.41 -1.87 -1.49
N ASN A 47 0.91 -1.51 -0.31
CA ASN A 47 0.22 -1.77 0.95
C ASN A 47 0.32 -0.58 1.90
N ILE A 48 -0.66 -0.46 2.80
CA ILE A 48 -0.65 0.50 3.90
C ILE A 48 -0.60 -0.27 5.21
N THR A 49 0.37 0.06 6.05
CA THR A 49 0.51 -0.51 7.39
C THR A 49 0.60 0.59 8.44
N THR A 50 0.34 0.24 9.69
CA THR A 50 0.53 1.15 10.83
C THR A 50 1.73 0.70 11.64
N ILE A 51 2.63 1.62 11.94
CA ILE A 51 3.79 1.38 12.80
C ILE A 51 3.63 2.16 14.11
N TRP A 52 4.04 1.55 15.21
CA TRP A 52 4.08 2.21 16.52
C TRP A 52 5.45 2.87 16.72
N THR A 53 5.45 4.13 17.12
CA THR A 53 6.65 4.91 17.46
C THR A 53 6.50 5.51 18.86
N GLU A 54 7.56 6.15 19.37
CA GLU A 54 7.50 6.88 20.65
C GLU A 54 6.57 8.09 20.61
N GLU A 55 6.30 8.63 19.43
CA GLU A 55 5.42 9.79 19.20
C GLU A 55 3.98 9.37 18.85
N GLY A 56 3.72 8.06 18.69
CA GLY A 56 2.39 7.50 18.45
C GLY A 56 2.31 6.57 17.23
N TRP A 57 1.11 6.46 16.65
CA TRP A 57 0.89 5.64 15.46
C TRP A 57 1.15 6.42 14.18
N LEU A 58 1.97 5.86 13.29
CA LEU A 58 2.17 6.37 11.93
C LEU A 58 1.65 5.38 10.89
N TYR A 59 1.03 5.91 9.85
CA TYR A 59 0.66 5.16 8.66
C TYR A 59 1.82 5.21 7.67
N LEU A 60 2.24 4.04 7.19
CA LEU A 60 3.24 3.87 6.16
C LEU A 60 2.58 3.24 4.93
N ALA A 61 2.61 3.94 3.81
CA ALA A 61 2.23 3.40 2.51
C ALA A 61 3.48 3.14 1.67
N VAL A 62 3.60 1.94 1.09
CA VAL A 62 4.78 1.50 0.32
C VAL A 62 4.33 0.97 -1.02
N VAL A 63 5.10 1.28 -2.08
CA VAL A 63 4.95 0.70 -3.42
C VAL A 63 6.18 -0.17 -3.71
N LEU A 64 5.94 -1.43 -4.07
CA LEU A 64 6.95 -2.44 -4.38
C LEU A 64 6.84 -2.90 -5.83
N GLU A 65 7.98 -3.13 -6.47
CA GLU A 65 8.07 -3.84 -7.75
C GLU A 65 8.11 -5.36 -7.49
N LEU A 66 7.29 -6.16 -8.20
CA LEU A 66 7.06 -7.57 -7.84
C LEU A 66 8.23 -8.51 -8.13
N PHE A 67 9.02 -8.27 -9.18
CA PHE A 67 10.14 -9.14 -9.54
C PHE A 67 11.28 -9.06 -8.52
N SER A 68 11.80 -7.85 -8.31
CA SER A 68 12.96 -7.59 -7.46
C SER A 68 12.62 -7.38 -5.99
N ARG A 69 11.33 -7.16 -5.68
CA ARG A 69 10.85 -6.73 -4.35
C ARG A 69 11.44 -5.39 -3.90
N ARG A 70 11.95 -4.60 -4.84
CA ARG A 70 12.49 -3.28 -4.57
C ARG A 70 11.37 -2.32 -4.16
N VAL A 71 11.64 -1.51 -3.14
CA VAL A 71 10.81 -0.34 -2.80
C VAL A 71 11.01 0.71 -3.88
N MET A 72 9.94 1.00 -4.61
CA MET A 72 9.92 2.04 -5.64
C MET A 72 9.66 3.40 -5.00
N ASP A 73 8.73 3.46 -4.04
CA ASP A 73 8.51 4.66 -3.24
C ASP A 73 7.73 4.35 -1.94
N TRP A 74 7.69 5.30 -1.02
CA TRP A 74 6.95 5.23 0.24
C TRP A 74 6.59 6.61 0.79
N VAL A 75 5.54 6.66 1.60
CA VAL A 75 5.14 7.87 2.33
C VAL A 75 4.68 7.51 3.75
N MET A 76 4.95 8.42 4.69
CA MET A 76 4.48 8.31 6.06
C MET A 76 3.60 9.50 6.44
N ALA A 77 2.57 9.23 7.23
CA ALA A 77 1.67 10.27 7.74
C ALA A 77 1.03 9.86 9.07
N GLU A 78 0.71 10.84 9.91
CA GLU A 78 -0.05 10.63 11.16
C GLU A 78 -1.50 10.21 10.91
N ARG A 79 -2.03 10.50 9.71
CA ARG A 79 -3.41 10.17 9.31
C ARG A 79 -3.42 9.42 7.99
N MET A 80 -4.33 8.44 7.89
CA MET A 80 -4.57 7.68 6.66
C MET A 80 -5.35 8.54 5.64
N THR A 81 -4.64 9.31 4.81
CA THR A 81 -5.22 10.16 3.76
C THR A 81 -4.87 9.67 2.36
N VAL A 82 -5.89 9.53 1.51
CA VAL A 82 -5.77 9.03 0.12
C VAL A 82 -4.76 9.82 -0.71
N ILE A 83 -4.72 11.14 -0.52
CA ILE A 83 -3.81 12.05 -1.23
C ILE A 83 -2.35 11.60 -1.11
N ARG A 84 -1.92 11.19 0.08
CA ARG A 84 -0.52 10.82 0.31
C ARG A 84 -0.14 9.52 -0.41
N VAL A 85 -1.07 8.57 -0.48
CA VAL A 85 -0.87 7.31 -1.21
C VAL A 85 -0.79 7.57 -2.72
N CYS A 86 -1.60 8.48 -3.24
CA CYS A 86 -1.52 8.92 -4.64
C CYS A 86 -0.19 9.62 -4.93
N ASP A 87 0.35 10.41 -4.01
CA ASP A 87 1.65 11.08 -4.17
C ASP A 87 2.78 10.04 -4.32
N ALA A 88 2.82 9.02 -3.46
CA ALA A 88 3.82 7.94 -3.54
C ALA A 88 3.71 7.13 -4.85
N LEU A 89 2.49 6.83 -5.30
CA LEU A 89 2.30 6.16 -6.58
C LEU A 89 2.75 7.03 -7.76
N ASN A 90 2.40 8.32 -7.74
CA ASN A 90 2.83 9.26 -8.77
C ASN A 90 4.35 9.30 -8.83
N MET A 91 5.05 9.55 -7.72
CA MET A 91 6.51 9.58 -7.66
C MET A 91 7.16 8.28 -8.16
N ALA A 92 6.63 7.12 -7.79
CA ALA A 92 7.08 5.83 -8.34
C ALA A 92 6.96 5.77 -9.88
N LEU A 93 5.88 6.32 -10.47
CA LEU A 93 5.70 6.38 -11.93
C LEU A 93 6.68 7.34 -12.63
N TRP A 94 7.20 8.36 -11.95
CA TRP A 94 8.21 9.27 -12.52
C TRP A 94 9.63 8.66 -12.51
N TRP A 95 9.90 7.67 -11.65
CA TRP A 95 11.22 7.06 -11.48
C TRP A 95 11.82 6.44 -12.77
N PRO A 96 11.06 5.68 -13.60
CA PRO A 96 11.58 5.13 -14.87
C PRO A 96 11.97 6.21 -15.89
N ILE A 97 11.28 7.37 -15.87
CA ILE A 97 11.54 8.48 -16.81
C ILE A 97 12.87 9.16 -16.48
N LEU A 98 13.20 9.32 -15.20
CA LEU A 98 14.46 9.93 -14.74
C LEU A 98 15.68 9.04 -15.04
N LEU A 99 15.55 7.72 -14.94
CA LEU A 99 16.61 6.77 -15.31
C LEU A 99 16.76 6.60 -16.82
N GLY A 100 15.65 6.65 -17.59
CA GLY A 100 15.70 6.66 -19.05
C GLY A 100 16.43 7.88 -19.63
N SER A 101 16.42 9.01 -18.92
CA SER A 101 17.22 10.19 -19.26
C SER A 101 18.70 10.02 -18.92
N LEU A 102 19.06 9.31 -17.84
CA LEU A 102 20.45 9.08 -17.44
C LEU A 102 21.13 7.96 -18.24
N SER A 103 20.36 6.95 -18.69
CA SER A 103 20.87 5.86 -19.55
C SER A 103 21.21 6.31 -20.98
N LYS A 104 20.75 7.49 -21.42
CA LYS A 104 21.14 8.08 -22.72
C LYS A 104 22.29 9.10 -22.58
N ALA A 105 22.76 9.35 -21.37
CA ALA A 105 23.83 10.30 -21.07
C ALA A 105 25.16 9.62 -20.68
N LEU A 106 25.22 8.29 -20.76
CA LEU A 106 26.41 7.44 -20.70
C LEU A 106 26.46 6.57 -21.97
#